data_AF-A0A9E6ZJP4-F1
#
_entry.id   AF-A0A9E6ZJP4-F1
#
_cell.length_a   1.000
_cell.length_b   1.000
_cell.length_c   1.000
_cell.angle_alpha   90.00
_cell.angle_beta   90.00
_cell.angle_gamma   90.00
#
_symmetry.space_group_name_H-M   'P 1'
#
loop_
_entity.id
_entity.type
_entity.pdbx_description
1 polymer ?
#
loop_
_entity_poly.entity_id
_entity_poly.type
_entity_poly.pdbx_seq_one_letter_code
_entity_poly.pdbx_strand_id
1 'polypeptide(L)'
;MKCPACGASNGPGRSTCSSCMRPLGNQAQAESSSGPKYRSWTEESGKRPGYVAPSPSEMRQEEPQISAQNLDPAVAQEYYRQQTMSGYGENSSGMGAAAGVPADAQGFTAAGCVPFGLFAFANGQVALGIVGLIVCWIPVVSTLYALYIGQKGKELAWQGRRFNDINQFNDTMSAWNIAGWICLFLDKILYVIFVIGGGD
;
A
#
# COMPACT_ATOMS: atom_id res chain seq x y z
N MET A 1 27.03 16.41 -0.38
CA MET A 1 28.39 16.72 0.14
C MET A 1 29.30 17.14 -1.01
N LYS A 2 30.17 18.15 -0.86
CA LYS A 2 31.15 18.51 -1.91
C LYS A 2 32.47 17.79 -1.65
N CYS A 3 33.09 17.26 -2.71
CA CYS A 3 34.41 16.63 -2.60
C CYS A 3 35.48 17.72 -2.35
N PRO A 4 36.31 17.61 -1.30
CA PRO A 4 37.34 18.61 -1.03
C PRO A 4 38.47 18.63 -2.09
N ALA A 5 38.65 17.54 -2.83
CA ALA A 5 39.71 17.44 -3.83
C ALA A 5 39.34 18.06 -5.18
N CYS A 6 38.07 18.00 -5.59
CA CYS A 6 37.65 18.44 -6.92
C CYS A 6 36.38 19.31 -6.94
N GLY A 7 35.74 19.55 -5.80
CA GLY A 7 34.54 20.38 -5.68
C GLY A 7 33.23 19.70 -6.11
N ALA A 8 33.27 18.49 -6.68
CA ALA A 8 32.08 17.79 -7.19
C ALA A 8 31.06 17.46 -6.08
N SER A 9 29.77 17.63 -6.37
CA SER A 9 28.66 17.27 -5.49
C SER A 9 28.41 15.75 -5.52
N ASN A 10 28.35 15.14 -4.34
CA ASN A 10 28.05 13.72 -4.14
C ASN A 10 26.80 13.56 -3.26
N GLY A 11 25.98 12.55 -3.56
CA GLY A 11 24.81 12.18 -2.79
C GLY A 11 25.15 11.60 -1.40
N PRO A 12 24.18 11.55 -0.48
CA PRO A 12 24.38 10.98 0.84
C PRO A 12 24.77 9.49 0.77
N GLY A 13 25.60 9.02 1.72
CA GLY A 13 25.95 7.60 1.87
C GLY A 13 27.10 7.07 1.00
N ARG A 14 27.78 7.90 0.19
CA ARG A 14 28.96 7.47 -0.59
C ARG A 14 30.27 7.68 0.18
N SER A 15 31.13 6.67 0.17
CA SER A 15 32.48 6.72 0.74
C SER A 15 33.54 7.27 -0.24
N THR A 16 33.23 7.35 -1.53
CA THR A 16 34.16 7.84 -2.57
C THR A 16 33.47 8.84 -3.52
N CYS A 17 34.24 9.78 -4.07
CA CYS A 17 33.75 10.77 -5.01
C CYS A 17 33.55 10.17 -6.42
N SER A 18 32.39 10.41 -7.03
CA SER A 18 32.07 9.92 -8.38
C SER A 18 32.94 10.48 -9.51
N SER A 19 33.49 11.69 -9.38
CA SER A 19 34.32 12.30 -10.43
C SER A 19 35.79 11.95 -10.32
N CYS A 20 36.36 11.95 -9.11
CA CYS A 20 37.82 11.82 -8.93
C CYS A 20 38.24 10.55 -8.17
N MET A 21 37.28 9.69 -7.80
CA MET A 21 37.50 8.43 -7.08
C MET A 21 38.19 8.55 -5.70
N ARG A 22 38.45 9.77 -5.20
CA ARG A 22 39.08 9.97 -3.89
C ARG A 22 38.09 9.71 -2.75
N PRO A 23 38.56 9.18 -1.61
CA PRO A 23 37.72 8.94 -0.44
C PRO A 23 37.16 10.25 0.09
N LEU A 24 35.85 10.27 0.33
CA LEU A 24 35.17 11.34 1.05
C LEU A 24 35.43 11.06 2.53
N GLY A 25 36.51 11.63 3.07
CA GLY A 25 36.96 11.35 4.43
C GLY A 25 35.84 11.53 5.48
N ASN A 26 35.98 10.86 6.63
CA ASN A 26 34.99 10.78 7.72
C ASN A 26 34.66 12.14 8.39
N GLN A 27 35.10 13.27 7.84
CA GLN A 27 34.82 14.61 8.35
C GLN A 27 33.51 15.21 7.87
N ALA A 28 32.68 14.47 7.13
CA ALA A 28 31.30 14.87 6.89
C ALA A 28 30.42 14.56 8.13
N GLN A 29 30.76 15.14 9.29
CA GLN A 29 29.73 15.47 10.26
C GLN A 29 28.79 16.42 9.54
N ALA A 30 27.55 15.97 9.39
CA ALA A 30 26.50 16.72 8.75
C ALA A 30 26.44 18.12 9.38
N GLU A 31 26.89 19.13 8.63
CA GLU A 31 26.09 20.35 8.57
C GLU A 31 24.72 19.86 8.13
N SER A 32 23.88 19.62 9.12
CA SER A 32 22.43 19.60 9.03
C SER A 32 22.04 20.94 8.41
N SER A 33 22.21 21.05 7.10
CA SER A 33 21.47 21.97 6.27
C SER A 33 20.03 21.58 6.56
N SER A 34 19.42 22.38 7.42
CA SER A 34 17.99 22.46 7.58
C SER A 34 17.36 22.10 6.24
N GLY A 35 16.69 20.94 6.18
CA GLY A 35 15.65 20.75 5.18
C GLY A 35 14.77 22.00 5.18
N PRO A 36 14.08 22.33 4.08
CA PRO A 36 13.24 23.52 4.01
C PRO A 36 12.49 23.60 5.33
N LYS A 37 12.84 24.59 6.16
CA LYS A 37 12.08 24.89 7.36
C LYS A 37 10.74 25.23 6.77
N TYR A 38 9.81 24.28 6.76
CA TYR A 38 8.42 24.62 6.82
C TYR A 38 8.37 25.55 8.01
N ARG A 39 8.33 26.85 7.72
CA ARG A 39 7.98 27.84 8.72
C ARG A 39 6.60 27.38 9.15
N SER A 40 6.55 26.64 10.25
CA SER A 40 5.33 26.60 11.05
C SER A 40 4.92 28.05 11.16
N TRP A 41 3.77 28.38 10.59
CA TRP A 41 3.21 29.72 10.68
C TRP A 41 3.06 30.02 12.17
N THR A 42 4.07 30.67 12.75
CA THR A 42 3.94 31.21 14.10
C THR A 42 3.12 32.48 13.96
N GLU A 43 2.24 32.73 14.93
CA GLU A 43 1.38 33.93 14.98
C GLU A 43 2.16 35.25 14.82
N GLU A 44 3.47 35.22 15.07
CA GLU A 44 4.38 36.35 14.93
C GLU A 44 4.56 36.83 13.48
N SER A 45 4.40 35.95 12.48
CA SER A 45 4.47 36.31 11.06
C SER A 45 3.33 37.25 10.63
N GLY A 46 2.19 37.20 11.33
CA GLY A 46 1.00 38.00 11.03
C GLY A 46 1.08 39.46 11.46
N LYS A 47 2.11 39.86 12.22
CA LYS A 47 2.25 41.24 12.72
C LYS A 47 3.09 42.16 11.84
N ARG A 48 3.60 41.69 10.70
CA ARG A 48 4.35 42.55 9.78
C ARG A 48 3.37 43.46 9.01
N PRO A 49 3.42 44.79 9.20
CA PRO A 49 2.58 45.71 8.43
C PRO A 49 2.93 45.57 6.94
N GLY A 50 1.92 45.28 6.12
CA GLY A 50 2.05 45.09 4.67
C GLY A 50 2.14 43.64 4.18
N TYR A 51 2.10 42.64 5.07
CA TYR A 51 2.04 41.25 4.63
C TYR A 51 0.59 40.84 4.30
N VAL A 52 0.29 40.64 3.02
CA VAL A 52 -0.96 40.03 2.56
C VAL A 52 -0.73 38.54 2.49
N ALA A 53 -1.49 37.76 3.25
CA ALA A 53 -1.43 36.30 3.13
C ALA A 53 -1.80 35.91 1.69
N PRO A 54 -0.98 35.09 1.01
CA PRO A 54 -1.30 34.63 -0.33
C PRO A 54 -2.65 33.90 -0.29
N SER A 55 -3.50 34.18 -1.27
CA SER A 55 -4.81 33.53 -1.37
C SER A 55 -4.62 32.01 -1.54
N PRO A 56 -5.58 31.18 -1.10
CA PRO A 56 -5.53 29.72 -1.32
C PRO A 56 -5.33 29.32 -2.79
N SER A 57 -5.75 30.18 -3.73
CA SER A 57 -5.51 30.06 -5.16
C SER A 57 -4.05 30.29 -5.58
N GLU A 58 -3.34 31.23 -4.94
CA GLU A 58 -1.93 31.52 -5.23
C GLU A 58 -1.00 30.45 -4.64
N MET A 59 -1.32 29.91 -3.46
CA MET A 59 -0.56 28.79 -2.87
C MET A 59 -0.62 27.50 -3.70
N ARG A 60 -1.60 27.35 -4.61
CA ARG A 60 -1.73 26.17 -5.47
C ARG A 60 -0.86 26.24 -6.73
N GLN A 61 -0.28 27.39 -7.08
CA GLN A 61 0.37 27.60 -8.38
C GLN A 61 1.88 27.37 -8.42
N GLU A 62 2.55 27.15 -7.27
CA GLU A 62 4.00 26.94 -7.24
C GLU A 62 4.39 25.48 -6.99
N GLU A 63 3.68 24.54 -7.62
CA GLU A 63 4.22 23.19 -7.77
C GLU A 63 5.37 23.26 -8.78
N PRO A 64 6.64 22.99 -8.40
CA PRO A 64 7.75 23.06 -9.34
C PRO A 64 7.48 22.06 -10.46
N GLN A 65 7.18 22.58 -11.65
CA GLN A 65 7.03 21.75 -12.85
C GLN A 65 8.39 21.23 -13.26
N ILE A 66 8.84 20.17 -12.61
CA ILE A 66 9.96 19.37 -13.06
C ILE A 66 9.49 18.75 -14.38
N SER A 67 9.92 19.33 -15.49
CA SER A 67 9.62 18.80 -16.82
C SER A 67 10.16 17.37 -16.90
N ALA A 68 9.27 16.40 -17.09
CA ALA A 68 9.60 14.96 -17.17
C ALA A 68 10.67 14.64 -18.24
N GLN A 69 10.93 15.56 -19.15
CA GLN A 69 11.89 15.43 -20.25
C GLN A 69 13.37 15.39 -19.83
N ASN A 70 13.71 15.71 -18.57
CA ASN A 70 15.10 15.72 -18.09
C ASN A 70 15.40 14.71 -16.99
N LEU A 71 14.46 13.84 -16.62
CA LEU A 71 14.73 12.78 -15.66
C LEU A 71 15.35 11.56 -16.34
N ASP A 72 16.37 11.00 -15.69
CA ASP A 72 16.86 9.67 -16.01
C ASP A 72 15.67 8.68 -16.06
N PRO A 73 15.55 7.84 -17.10
CA PRO A 73 14.40 6.95 -17.27
C PRO A 73 14.18 6.01 -16.07
N ALA A 74 15.23 5.61 -15.35
CA ALA A 74 15.09 4.80 -14.14
C ALA A 74 14.45 5.61 -12.98
N VAL A 75 14.81 6.88 -12.86
CA VAL A 75 14.23 7.80 -11.86
C VAL A 75 12.80 8.17 -12.24
N ALA A 76 12.53 8.41 -13.53
CA ALA A 76 11.18 8.65 -14.03
C ALA A 76 10.27 7.45 -13.75
N GLN A 77 10.75 6.23 -13.97
CA GLN A 77 9.98 5.01 -13.68
C GLN A 77 9.69 4.86 -12.18
N GLU A 78 10.66 5.14 -11.31
CA GLU A 78 10.45 5.14 -9.86
C GLU A 78 9.53 6.28 -9.41
N TYR A 79 9.59 7.44 -10.06
CA TYR A 79 8.72 8.59 -9.81
C TYR A 79 7.28 8.34 -10.26
N TYR A 80 7.08 7.67 -11.41
CA TYR A 80 5.76 7.22 -11.85
C TYR A 80 5.22 6.12 -10.96
N ARG A 81 6.07 5.18 -10.52
CA ARG A 81 5.71 4.16 -9.53
C ARG A 81 5.30 4.82 -8.22
N GLN A 82 6.04 5.83 -7.77
CA GLN A 82 5.70 6.64 -6.61
C GLN A 82 4.45 7.47 -6.84
N GLN A 83 4.21 8.10 -8.00
CA GLN A 83 2.98 8.85 -8.28
C GLN A 83 1.75 7.95 -8.38
N THR A 84 1.90 6.72 -8.86
CA THR A 84 0.85 5.70 -8.76
C THR A 84 0.66 5.18 -7.33
N MET A 85 1.67 5.28 -6.46
CA MET A 85 1.59 4.92 -5.03
C MET A 85 1.22 6.09 -4.10
N SER A 86 1.50 7.33 -4.48
CA SER A 86 1.29 8.58 -3.73
C SER A 86 0.05 9.31 -4.24
N GLY A 87 -0.90 8.55 -4.80
CA GLY A 87 -2.04 9.04 -5.53
C GLY A 87 -2.77 10.18 -4.83
N TYR A 88 -2.66 11.36 -5.43
CA TYR A 88 -3.76 12.32 -5.49
C TYR A 88 -4.94 11.79 -6.35
N GLY A 89 -4.87 10.54 -6.85
CA GLY A 89 -6.05 9.76 -7.20
C GLY A 89 -6.71 9.27 -5.93
N GLU A 90 -7.88 9.79 -5.61
CA GLU A 90 -8.64 9.40 -4.43
C GLU A 90 -8.71 7.86 -4.33
N ASN A 91 -8.39 7.33 -3.15
CA ASN A 91 -8.48 5.91 -2.85
C ASN A 91 -9.86 5.38 -3.30
N SER A 92 -9.88 4.36 -4.15
CA SER A 92 -11.11 3.81 -4.74
C SER A 92 -11.78 2.70 -3.90
N SER A 93 -11.16 2.30 -2.79
CA SER A 93 -11.67 1.22 -1.95
C SER A 93 -13.04 1.58 -1.34
N GLY A 94 -13.93 0.61 -1.14
CA GLY A 94 -15.26 0.84 -0.59
C GLY A 94 -16.22 1.62 -1.50
N MET A 95 -15.84 1.97 -2.74
CA MET A 95 -16.71 2.67 -3.71
C MET A 95 -17.61 1.70 -4.51
N GLY A 96 -17.62 0.41 -4.16
CA GLY A 96 -18.43 -0.62 -4.79
C GLY A 96 -17.84 -1.14 -6.11
N ALA A 97 -18.64 -1.94 -6.81
CA ALA A 97 -18.18 -2.72 -7.97
C ALA A 97 -17.80 -1.88 -9.21
N ALA A 98 -18.30 -0.63 -9.30
CA ALA A 98 -18.00 0.28 -10.41
C ALA A 98 -16.61 0.94 -10.28
N ALA A 99 -15.98 0.82 -9.11
CA ALA A 99 -14.70 1.45 -8.85
C ALA A 99 -13.54 0.65 -9.47
N GLY A 100 -12.55 1.36 -10.02
CA GLY A 100 -11.33 0.76 -10.52
C GLY A 100 -10.57 0.03 -9.40
N VAL A 101 -10.20 -1.22 -9.65
CA VAL A 101 -9.42 -2.05 -8.70
C VAL A 101 -7.94 -1.98 -9.09
N PRO A 102 -7.05 -1.49 -8.22
CA PRO A 102 -5.62 -1.44 -8.52
C PRO A 102 -5.04 -2.85 -8.67
N ALA A 103 -3.96 -3.01 -9.44
CA ALA A 103 -3.34 -4.30 -9.70
C ALA A 103 -2.96 -5.05 -8.39
N ASP A 104 -2.52 -4.33 -7.37
CA ASP A 104 -2.16 -4.90 -6.06
C ASP A 104 -3.37 -5.49 -5.29
N ALA A 105 -4.58 -5.00 -5.58
CA ALA A 105 -5.83 -5.51 -5.03
C ALA A 105 -6.44 -6.65 -5.84
N GLN A 106 -5.75 -7.13 -6.89
CA GLN A 106 -6.15 -8.30 -7.66
C GLN A 106 -5.38 -9.55 -7.22
N GLY A 107 -5.84 -10.71 -7.69
CA GLY A 107 -5.17 -11.99 -7.49
C GLY A 107 -5.75 -12.86 -6.39
N PHE A 108 -5.14 -14.04 -6.23
CA PHE A 108 -5.63 -15.09 -5.35
C PHE A 108 -5.37 -14.78 -3.86
N THR A 109 -6.30 -15.17 -3.01
CA THR A 109 -6.20 -15.12 -1.55
C THR A 109 -6.64 -16.46 -0.94
N ALA A 110 -5.91 -16.93 0.08
CA ALA A 110 -6.33 -18.10 0.84
C ALA A 110 -7.53 -17.80 1.77
N ALA A 111 -7.94 -16.53 1.88
CA ALA A 111 -9.06 -16.12 2.74
C ALA A 111 -10.41 -16.76 2.36
N GLY A 112 -10.55 -17.26 1.13
CA GLY A 112 -11.71 -18.05 0.72
C GLY A 112 -11.89 -19.36 1.50
N CYS A 113 -10.83 -19.85 2.14
CA CYS A 113 -10.88 -21.03 3.00
C CYS A 113 -11.34 -20.74 4.43
N VAL A 114 -11.62 -19.47 4.77
CA VAL A 114 -12.21 -19.13 6.06
C VAL A 114 -13.69 -19.54 6.06
N PRO A 115 -14.13 -20.34 7.05
CA PRO A 115 -15.47 -20.91 7.04
C PRO A 115 -16.58 -19.86 7.25
N PHE A 116 -17.81 -20.28 6.99
CA PHE A 116 -19.04 -19.52 7.27
C PHE A 116 -19.15 -18.16 6.54
N GLY A 117 -18.40 -17.96 5.45
CA GLY A 117 -18.39 -16.68 4.73
C GLY A 117 -17.86 -15.52 5.57
N LEU A 118 -17.13 -15.78 6.67
CA LEU A 118 -16.69 -14.76 7.62
C LEU A 118 -15.83 -13.68 6.95
N PHE A 119 -14.96 -14.09 6.03
CA PHE A 119 -14.18 -13.15 5.22
C PHE A 119 -15.07 -12.17 4.43
N ALA A 120 -16.13 -12.67 3.80
CA ALA A 120 -17.03 -11.83 3.01
C ALA A 120 -17.79 -10.84 3.90
N PHE A 121 -18.30 -11.28 5.06
CA PHE A 121 -18.95 -10.39 6.04
C PHE A 121 -18.02 -9.28 6.53
N ALA A 122 -16.80 -9.65 6.93
CA ALA A 122 -15.82 -8.70 7.48
C ALA A 122 -15.34 -7.65 6.45
N ASN A 123 -15.54 -7.91 5.16
CA ASN A 123 -15.17 -7.01 4.08
C ASN A 123 -16.40 -6.40 3.35
N GLY A 124 -17.55 -6.34 4.02
CA GLY A 124 -18.73 -5.61 3.53
C GLY A 124 -19.58 -6.36 2.49
N GLN A 125 -19.24 -7.60 2.16
CA GLN A 125 -19.94 -8.43 1.17
C GLN A 125 -20.99 -9.32 1.85
N VAL A 126 -21.99 -8.68 2.48
CA VAL A 126 -22.99 -9.36 3.33
C VAL A 126 -23.73 -10.49 2.60
N ALA A 127 -24.17 -10.25 1.36
CA ALA A 127 -24.88 -11.27 0.57
C ALA A 127 -24.00 -12.51 0.32
N LEU A 128 -22.74 -12.30 -0.05
CA LEU A 128 -21.78 -13.41 -0.24
C LEU A 128 -21.44 -14.11 1.07
N GLY A 129 -21.43 -13.39 2.19
CA GLY A 129 -21.30 -13.96 3.53
C GLY A 129 -22.44 -14.92 3.86
N ILE A 130 -23.70 -14.51 3.60
CA ILE A 130 -24.88 -15.36 3.80
C ILE A 130 -24.81 -16.61 2.91
N VAL A 131 -24.45 -16.45 1.63
CA VAL A 131 -24.24 -17.60 0.74
C VAL A 131 -23.19 -18.54 1.33
N GLY A 132 -22.05 -18.00 1.76
CA GLY A 132 -20.97 -18.77 2.41
C GLY A 132 -21.43 -19.55 3.64
N LEU A 133 -22.27 -18.93 4.47
CA LEU A 133 -22.86 -19.55 5.67
C LEU A 133 -23.82 -20.71 5.34
N ILE A 134 -24.56 -20.61 4.23
CA ILE A 134 -25.49 -21.67 3.81
C ILE A 134 -24.72 -22.81 3.13
N VAL A 135 -23.79 -22.48 2.23
CA VAL A 135 -23.11 -23.49 1.40
C VAL A 135 -22.00 -24.23 2.13
N CYS A 136 -21.52 -23.76 3.29
CA CYS A 136 -20.47 -24.43 4.05
C CYS A 136 -20.86 -25.85 4.51
N TRP A 137 -22.16 -26.15 4.58
CA TRP A 137 -22.68 -27.47 4.95
C TRP A 137 -22.67 -28.49 3.80
N ILE A 138 -22.39 -28.06 2.57
CA ILE A 138 -22.35 -28.91 1.38
C ILE A 138 -20.89 -28.94 0.87
N PRO A 139 -20.10 -30.01 1.13
CA PRO A 139 -18.65 -30.00 0.92
C PRO A 139 -18.20 -29.58 -0.49
N VAL A 140 -18.87 -30.07 -1.53
CA VAL A 140 -18.56 -29.75 -2.92
C VAL A 140 -18.84 -28.27 -3.23
N VAL A 141 -19.98 -27.75 -2.79
CA VAL A 141 -20.37 -26.35 -3.03
C VAL A 141 -19.52 -25.41 -2.19
N SER A 142 -19.18 -25.79 -0.96
CA SER A 142 -18.25 -25.06 -0.09
C SER A 142 -16.87 -24.91 -0.75
N THR A 143 -16.36 -25.96 -1.40
CA THR A 143 -15.08 -25.91 -2.12
C THR A 143 -15.14 -24.95 -3.31
N LEU A 144 -16.22 -24.99 -4.11
CA LEU A 144 -16.41 -24.05 -5.23
C LEU A 144 -16.53 -22.61 -4.75
N TYR A 145 -17.27 -22.38 -3.67
CA TYR A 145 -17.36 -21.07 -3.02
C TYR A 145 -15.98 -20.58 -2.55
N ALA A 146 -15.20 -21.44 -1.89
CA ALA A 146 -13.86 -21.11 -1.42
C ALA A 146 -12.92 -20.73 -2.58
N LEU A 147 -13.01 -21.42 -3.72
CA LEU A 147 -12.24 -21.08 -4.92
C LEU A 147 -12.68 -19.74 -5.53
N TYR A 148 -13.98 -19.46 -5.60
CA TYR A 148 -14.51 -18.19 -6.09
C TYR A 148 -14.04 -17.01 -5.22
N ILE A 149 -14.23 -17.11 -3.90
CA ILE A 149 -13.71 -16.11 -2.96
C ILE A 149 -12.19 -16.09 -2.98
N GLY A 150 -11.52 -17.21 -3.23
CA GLY A 150 -10.07 -17.23 -3.37
C GLY A 150 -9.59 -16.39 -4.55
N GLN A 151 -10.24 -16.50 -5.72
CA GLN A 151 -9.88 -15.74 -6.91
C GLN A 151 -10.31 -14.27 -6.86
N LYS A 152 -11.52 -13.99 -6.35
CA LYS A 152 -12.14 -12.65 -6.36
C LYS A 152 -12.11 -11.94 -5.02
N GLY A 153 -11.66 -12.58 -3.95
CA GLY A 153 -11.78 -12.09 -2.58
C GLY A 153 -11.04 -10.77 -2.35
N LYS A 154 -9.83 -10.61 -2.91
CA LYS A 154 -9.07 -9.36 -2.81
C LYS A 154 -9.81 -8.20 -3.49
N GLU A 155 -10.32 -8.41 -4.70
CA GLU A 155 -11.08 -7.41 -5.46
C GLU A 155 -12.37 -7.03 -4.71
N LEU A 156 -13.11 -8.04 -4.25
CA LEU A 156 -14.36 -7.87 -3.51
C LEU A 156 -14.13 -7.15 -2.18
N ALA A 157 -13.02 -7.43 -1.49
CA ALA A 157 -12.68 -6.76 -0.25
C ALA A 157 -12.27 -5.31 -0.48
N TRP A 158 -11.50 -5.04 -1.53
CA TRP A 158 -11.18 -3.67 -1.94
C TRP A 158 -12.46 -2.88 -2.25
N GLN A 159 -13.39 -3.47 -2.99
CA GLN A 159 -14.64 -2.80 -3.36
C GLN A 159 -15.63 -2.62 -2.18
N GLY A 160 -15.62 -3.54 -1.21
CA GLY A 160 -16.60 -3.58 -0.12
C GLY A 160 -16.17 -2.88 1.17
N ARG A 161 -14.86 -2.66 1.39
CA ARG A 161 -14.32 -2.03 2.59
C ARG A 161 -13.44 -0.84 2.24
N ARG A 162 -13.58 0.26 2.99
CA ARG A 162 -12.70 1.43 2.86
C ARG A 162 -11.38 1.18 3.60
N PHE A 163 -10.28 1.34 2.90
CA PHE A 163 -8.92 1.36 3.44
C PHE A 163 -8.38 2.79 3.37
N ASN A 164 -7.38 3.12 4.19
CA ASN A 164 -6.70 4.41 4.14
C ASN A 164 -5.75 4.46 2.94
N ASP A 165 -5.02 3.37 2.73
CA ASP A 165 -3.99 3.23 1.69
C ASP A 165 -3.83 1.75 1.30
N ILE A 166 -3.01 1.50 0.27
CA ILE A 166 -2.76 0.15 -0.26
C ILE A 166 -1.97 -0.75 0.70
N ASN A 167 -1.12 -0.17 1.56
CA ASN A 167 -0.35 -0.95 2.53
C ASN A 167 -1.28 -1.50 3.62
N GLN A 168 -2.19 -0.69 4.13
CA GLN A 168 -3.21 -1.16 5.09
C GLN A 168 -4.05 -2.32 4.51
N PHE A 169 -4.42 -2.23 3.23
CA PHE A 169 -5.10 -3.32 2.54
C PHE A 169 -4.24 -4.57 2.47
N ASN A 170 -2.97 -4.45 2.07
CA ASN A 170 -2.05 -5.58 1.97
C ASN A 170 -1.80 -6.26 3.32
N ASP A 171 -1.63 -5.47 4.40
CA ASP A 171 -1.50 -5.99 5.76
C ASP A 171 -2.75 -6.76 6.19
N THR A 172 -3.93 -6.21 5.89
CA THR A 172 -5.21 -6.87 6.17
C THR A 172 -5.34 -8.18 5.39
N MET A 173 -5.00 -8.18 4.10
CA MET A 173 -5.04 -9.38 3.26
C MET A 173 -4.01 -10.43 3.67
N SER A 174 -2.85 -10.01 4.16
CA SER A 174 -1.83 -10.91 4.72
C SER A 174 -2.37 -11.67 5.94
N ALA A 175 -3.01 -10.96 6.88
CA ALA A 175 -3.64 -11.58 8.05
C ALA A 175 -4.74 -12.58 7.63
N TRP A 176 -5.59 -12.21 6.67
CA TRP A 176 -6.63 -13.09 6.15
C TRP A 176 -6.07 -14.32 5.40
N ASN A 177 -4.98 -14.16 4.65
CA ASN A 177 -4.30 -15.28 4.01
C ASN A 177 -3.78 -16.28 5.04
N ILE A 178 -3.15 -15.80 6.10
CA ILE A 178 -2.67 -16.65 7.20
C ILE A 178 -3.85 -17.39 7.85
N ALA A 179 -4.92 -16.67 8.19
CA ALA A 179 -6.12 -17.28 8.76
C ALA A 179 -6.74 -18.34 7.83
N GLY A 180 -6.82 -18.05 6.53
CA GLY A 180 -7.32 -18.98 5.52
C GLY A 180 -6.51 -20.26 5.42
N TRP A 181 -5.17 -20.15 5.44
CA TRP A 181 -4.29 -21.32 5.46
C TRP A 181 -4.47 -22.15 6.72
N ILE A 182 -4.53 -21.52 7.90
CA ILE A 182 -4.77 -22.21 9.17
C ILE A 182 -6.10 -22.97 9.11
N CYS A 183 -7.18 -22.34 8.66
CA CYS A 183 -8.49 -22.97 8.50
C CYS A 183 -8.44 -24.16 7.54
N LEU A 184 -7.76 -24.03 6.40
CA LEU A 184 -7.62 -25.11 5.42
C LEU A 184 -6.88 -26.32 6.01
N PHE A 185 -5.78 -26.11 6.73
CA PHE A 185 -5.04 -27.21 7.35
C PHE A 185 -5.86 -27.90 8.45
N LEU A 186 -6.54 -27.13 9.30
CA LEU A 186 -7.40 -27.69 10.34
C LEU A 186 -8.56 -28.51 9.73
N ASP A 187 -9.21 -28.00 8.69
CA ASP A 187 -10.26 -28.74 7.95
C ASP A 187 -9.75 -30.10 7.45
N LYS A 188 -8.57 -30.14 6.82
CA LYS A 188 -8.00 -31.39 6.31
C LYS A 188 -7.56 -32.36 7.40
N ILE A 189 -7.00 -31.86 8.50
CA ILE A 189 -6.66 -32.71 9.66
C ILE A 189 -7.93 -33.34 10.24
N LEU A 190 -8.98 -32.55 10.46
CA LEU A 190 -10.25 -33.05 10.98
C LEU A 190 -10.90 -34.06 10.03
N TYR A 191 -10.88 -33.80 8.72
CA TYR A 191 -11.38 -34.72 7.71
C TYR A 191 -10.65 -36.07 7.75
N VAL A 192 -9.31 -36.05 7.81
CA VAL A 192 -8.51 -37.29 7.88
C VAL A 192 -8.80 -38.06 9.17
N ILE A 193 -8.87 -37.39 10.32
CA ILE A 193 -9.23 -38.03 11.60
C ILE A 193 -10.61 -38.67 11.52
N PHE A 194 -11.60 -37.97 10.95
CA PHE A 194 -12.95 -38.48 10.80
C PHE A 194 -13.02 -39.70 9.87
N VAL A 195 -12.36 -39.67 8.73
CA VAL A 195 -12.37 -40.78 7.75
C VAL A 195 -11.63 -42.00 8.28
N ILE A 196 -10.50 -41.82 8.96
CA ILE A 196 -9.72 -42.95 9.51
C ILE A 196 -10.36 -43.48 10.79
N GLY A 197 -10.85 -42.60 11.67
CA GLY A 197 -11.38 -42.96 12.98
C GLY A 197 -12.84 -43.39 13.00
N GLY A 198 -13.62 -43.10 11.94
CA GLY A 198 -15.04 -43.47 11.83
C GLY A 198 -15.30 -44.76 11.06
N GLY A 199 -14.29 -45.60 10.83
CA GLY A 199 -14.35 -46.82 10.03
C GLY A 199 -14.74 -48.10 10.77
N ASP A 200 -15.40 -47.99 11.92
CA ASP A 200 -15.98 -49.13 12.68
C ASP A 200 -17.44 -49.40 12.26
#